data_AF-A0A970PE15-F1
#
_entry.id   AF-A0A970PE15-F1
#
_cell.length_a   1.000
_cell.length_b   1.000
_cell.length_c   1.000
_cell.angle_alpha   90.00
_cell.angle_beta   90.00
_cell.angle_gamma   90.00
#
_symmetry.space_group_name_H-M   'P 1'
#
loop_
_entity.id
_entity.type
_entity.pdbx_description
1 polymer ?
#
loop_
_entity_poly.entity_id
_entity_poly.type
_entity_poly.pdbx_seq_one_letter_code
_entity_poly.pdbx_strand_id
1 'polypeptide(L)'
;MMTLRCKPLLLLPLMLLCNACAADEAILPNPGFEQLDTDGRPEGWQVDEGLQVLSGDDAYAGERAVRVRYRSGLRQDLQTQPGEMYLLRGYTRRPPGEAPLSGRVLVRWLDDTGSKVSGNTDFRHTAGSTWTQFSHLIAIPEGCTRIQLVVDGPY
;
A
#
# COMPACT_ATOMS: atom_id res chain seq x y z
N MET A 1 50.83 33.75 -28.81
CA MET A 1 51.12 32.35 -29.21
C MET A 1 51.23 31.50 -27.96
N MET A 2 50.12 30.88 -27.55
CA MET A 2 50.08 29.70 -26.68
C MET A 2 48.67 29.12 -26.80
N THR A 3 48.54 28.08 -27.61
CA THR A 3 47.29 27.42 -28.00
C THR A 3 47.13 26.20 -27.09
N LEU A 4 46.16 26.21 -26.17
CA LEU A 4 45.81 25.03 -25.37
C LEU A 4 44.83 24.17 -26.18
N ARG A 5 45.34 23.00 -26.57
CA ARG A 5 44.63 21.96 -27.32
C ARG A 5 43.59 21.29 -26.42
N CYS A 6 42.31 21.42 -26.76
CA CYS A 6 41.29 20.45 -26.34
C CYS A 6 41.48 19.14 -27.13
N LYS A 7 41.55 18.02 -26.43
CA LYS A 7 41.42 16.66 -26.97
C LYS A 7 40.61 15.79 -25.99
N PRO A 8 39.95 14.73 -26.48
CA PRO A 8 38.51 14.56 -26.30
C PRO A 8 38.13 13.53 -25.23
N LEU A 9 36.94 13.76 -24.68
CA LEU A 9 35.85 12.79 -24.54
C LEU A 9 36.22 11.34 -24.13
N LEU A 10 36.13 11.06 -22.83
CA LEU A 10 35.70 9.77 -22.33
C LEU A 10 34.36 9.99 -21.64
N LEU A 11 33.34 10.15 -22.48
CA LEU A 11 31.93 10.10 -22.10
C LEU A 11 31.70 8.64 -21.66
N LEU A 12 31.79 8.38 -20.35
CA LEU A 12 31.17 7.18 -19.79
C LEU A 12 29.71 7.23 -20.24
N PRO A 13 29.19 6.23 -20.97
CA PRO A 13 27.77 6.13 -21.14
C PRO A 13 27.25 5.85 -19.72
N LEU A 14 26.69 6.88 -19.09
CA LEU A 14 25.66 6.69 -18.10
C LEU A 14 24.56 5.94 -18.84
N MET A 15 24.68 4.61 -18.92
CA MET A 15 23.56 3.74 -19.18
C MET A 15 22.62 3.98 -18.00
N LEU A 16 21.77 5.00 -18.14
CA LEU A 16 20.40 4.87 -17.71
C LEU A 16 19.90 3.64 -18.44
N LEU A 17 20.09 2.47 -17.82
CA LEU A 17 19.16 1.37 -17.98
C LEU A 17 17.85 1.95 -17.46
N CYS A 18 17.11 2.58 -18.38
CA CYS A 18 15.67 2.52 -18.39
C CYS A 18 15.33 1.03 -18.52
N ASN A 19 15.62 0.26 -17.47
CA ASN A 19 14.96 -1.01 -17.28
C ASN A 19 13.51 -0.60 -17.16
N ALA A 20 12.74 -1.17 -18.08
CA ALA A 20 11.35 -0.90 -18.33
C ALA A 20 10.62 -0.47 -17.06
N CYS A 21 9.71 0.50 -17.20
CA CYS A 21 8.53 0.57 -16.37
C CYS A 21 7.93 -0.85 -16.38
N ALA A 22 8.40 -1.72 -15.49
CA ALA A 22 7.80 -3.00 -15.24
C ALA A 22 6.38 -2.62 -14.87
N ALA A 23 5.41 -3.18 -15.59
CA ALA A 23 4.01 -3.03 -15.24
C ALA A 23 3.93 -3.18 -13.72
N ASP A 24 3.34 -2.17 -13.07
CA ASP A 24 3.12 -2.04 -11.63
C ASP A 24 2.25 -3.22 -11.21
N GLU A 25 2.83 -4.43 -11.14
CA GLU A 25 2.12 -5.65 -10.85
C GLU A 25 1.79 -5.60 -9.36
N ALA A 26 0.53 -5.27 -9.09
CA ALA A 26 0.04 -5.17 -7.73
C ALA A 26 0.25 -6.52 -7.04
N ILE A 27 1.23 -6.58 -6.13
CA ILE A 27 1.52 -7.78 -5.35
C ILE A 27 0.44 -8.10 -4.31
N LEU A 28 -0.50 -7.17 -4.09
CA LEU A 28 -1.58 -7.27 -3.10
C LEU A 28 -2.74 -8.07 -3.70
N PRO A 29 -3.05 -9.29 -3.22
CA PRO A 29 -4.22 -10.02 -3.68
C PRO A 29 -5.53 -9.27 -3.39
N ASN A 30 -6.43 -9.29 -4.38
CA ASN A 30 -7.77 -8.71 -4.30
C ASN A 30 -7.78 -7.27 -3.73
N PRO A 31 -7.02 -6.33 -4.35
CA PRO A 31 -6.81 -4.99 -3.79
C PRO A 31 -8.06 -4.09 -3.86
N GLY A 32 -9.02 -4.45 -4.74
CA GLY A 32 -10.31 -3.78 -4.90
C GLY A 32 -11.48 -4.47 -4.18
N PHE A 33 -11.23 -5.55 -3.44
CA PHE A 33 -12.26 -6.30 -2.68
C PHE A 33 -13.36 -6.94 -3.54
N GLU A 34 -13.09 -7.18 -4.83
CA GLU A 34 -14.11 -7.68 -5.77
C GLU A 34 -14.44 -9.16 -5.60
N GLN A 35 -13.47 -9.94 -5.11
CA GLN A 35 -13.65 -11.36 -4.84
C GLN A 35 -14.05 -11.56 -3.37
N LEU A 36 -15.07 -12.37 -3.13
CA LEU A 36 -15.56 -12.70 -1.79
C LEU A 36 -15.43 -14.21 -1.54
N ASP A 37 -15.08 -14.59 -0.32
CA ASP A 37 -15.11 -15.97 0.14
C ASP A 37 -16.55 -16.47 0.41
N THR A 38 -16.69 -17.72 0.86
CA THR A 38 -17.98 -18.34 1.17
C THR A 38 -18.74 -17.65 2.31
N ASP A 39 -18.05 -16.88 3.14
CA ASP A 39 -18.63 -16.11 4.26
C ASP A 39 -18.93 -14.65 3.86
N GLY A 40 -18.73 -14.29 2.59
CA GLY A 40 -18.96 -12.95 2.06
C GLY A 40 -17.88 -11.93 2.44
N ARG A 41 -16.69 -12.38 2.84
CA ARG A 41 -15.55 -11.52 3.20
C ARG A 41 -14.61 -11.36 2.00
N PRO A 42 -13.89 -10.23 1.86
CA PRO A 42 -12.92 -10.07 0.78
C PRO A 42 -11.88 -11.19 0.79
N GLU A 43 -11.86 -11.99 -0.27
CA GLU A 43 -10.96 -13.12 -0.40
C GLU A 43 -9.49 -12.66 -0.30
N GLY A 44 -8.66 -13.42 0.43
CA GLY A 44 -7.26 -13.08 0.68
C GLY A 44 -7.03 -12.05 1.79
N TRP A 45 -8.08 -11.46 2.37
CA TRP A 45 -7.96 -10.55 3.50
C TRP A 45 -8.34 -11.23 4.80
N GLN A 46 -7.52 -11.06 5.83
CA GLN A 46 -7.93 -11.37 7.20
C GLN A 46 -8.74 -10.19 7.72
N VAL A 47 -10.00 -10.42 8.05
CA VAL A 47 -10.93 -9.37 8.46
C VAL A 47 -11.26 -9.48 9.94
N ASP A 48 -11.27 -8.34 10.63
CA ASP A 48 -11.76 -8.27 12.00
C ASP A 48 -13.29 -8.11 12.03
N GLU A 49 -13.90 -8.41 13.18
CA GLU A 49 -15.34 -8.30 13.38
C GLU A 49 -15.84 -6.87 13.11
N GLY A 50 -17.02 -6.76 12.51
CA GLY A 50 -17.66 -5.47 12.23
C GLY A 50 -17.24 -4.78 10.93
N LEU A 51 -16.34 -5.39 10.15
CA LEU A 51 -16.07 -4.94 8.77
C LEU A 51 -17.36 -5.00 7.94
N GLN A 52 -17.65 -3.94 7.19
CA GLN A 52 -18.78 -3.90 6.26
C GLN A 52 -18.27 -3.94 4.82
N VAL A 53 -18.75 -4.90 4.03
CA VAL A 53 -18.59 -4.88 2.57
C VAL A 53 -19.72 -4.06 1.99
N LEU A 54 -19.37 -3.02 1.24
CA LEU A 54 -20.28 -2.10 0.56
C LEU A 54 -20.28 -2.40 -0.93
N SER A 55 -21.32 -1.95 -1.64
CA SER A 55 -21.44 -2.14 -3.08
C SER A 55 -22.04 -0.96 -3.84
N GLY A 56 -21.84 -0.91 -5.15
CA GLY A 56 -22.43 0.08 -6.05
C GLY A 56 -21.80 1.46 -5.88
N ASP A 57 -22.62 2.51 -5.73
CA ASP A 57 -22.18 3.91 -5.60
C ASP A 57 -21.22 4.17 -4.43
N ASP A 58 -21.14 3.21 -3.51
CA ASP A 58 -20.20 3.29 -2.41
C ASP A 58 -18.75 2.94 -2.78
N ALA A 59 -18.52 2.32 -3.95
CA ALA A 59 -17.22 1.89 -4.45
C ALA A 59 -16.40 3.03 -5.07
N TYR A 60 -15.07 2.92 -5.02
CA TYR A 60 -14.18 3.83 -5.77
C TYR A 60 -14.09 3.41 -7.23
N ALA A 61 -13.92 2.11 -7.44
CA ALA A 61 -13.82 1.43 -8.71
C ALA A 61 -14.40 0.03 -8.55
N GLY A 62 -14.92 -0.55 -9.63
CA GLY A 62 -15.60 -1.84 -9.57
C GLY A 62 -16.93 -1.75 -8.84
N GLU A 63 -17.30 -2.84 -8.18
CA GLU A 63 -18.60 -2.99 -7.52
C GLU A 63 -18.50 -2.93 -6.01
N ARG A 64 -17.29 -3.00 -5.42
CA ARG A 64 -17.12 -3.15 -3.98
C ARG A 64 -16.21 -2.10 -3.35
N ALA A 65 -16.50 -1.85 -2.08
CA ALA A 65 -15.59 -1.20 -1.16
C ALA A 65 -15.74 -1.85 0.21
N VAL A 66 -14.77 -1.62 1.09
CA VAL A 66 -14.88 -2.00 2.49
C VAL A 66 -14.98 -0.76 3.36
N ARG A 67 -15.75 -0.88 4.43
CA ARG A 67 -15.87 0.13 5.45
C ARG A 67 -15.39 -0.42 6.78
N VAL A 68 -14.33 0.20 7.28
CA VAL A 68 -13.80 -0.01 8.63
C VAL A 68 -14.43 0.99 9.61
N ARG A 69 -14.86 0.49 10.76
CA ARG A 69 -15.33 1.22 11.95
C ARG A 69 -14.41 0.96 13.16
N TYR A 70 -14.72 1.59 14.29
CA TYR A 70 -14.03 1.40 15.56
C TYR A 70 -13.88 -0.10 15.89
N ARG A 71 -12.64 -0.54 16.15
CA ARG A 71 -12.24 -1.96 16.42
C ARG A 71 -12.36 -2.95 15.27
N SER A 72 -12.71 -2.49 14.07
CA SER A 72 -12.63 -3.32 12.85
C SER A 72 -11.46 -2.90 11.99
N GLY A 73 -10.98 -3.83 11.19
CA GLY A 73 -9.89 -3.64 10.28
C GLY A 73 -9.77 -4.82 9.34
N LEU A 74 -8.82 -4.71 8.44
CA LEU A 74 -8.42 -5.78 7.54
C LEU A 74 -6.91 -5.79 7.43
N ARG A 75 -6.34 -6.99 7.31
CA ARG A 75 -4.91 -7.18 7.18
C ARG A 75 -4.57 -8.24 6.16
N GLN A 76 -3.41 -8.08 5.54
CA GLN A 76 -2.88 -9.01 4.57
C GLN A 76 -1.37 -9.14 4.76
N ASP A 77 -0.91 -10.39 4.73
CA ASP A 77 0.50 -10.72 4.81
C ASP A 77 1.07 -10.85 3.40
N LEU A 78 2.18 -10.19 3.13
CA LEU A 78 2.84 -10.18 1.83
C LEU A 78 4.30 -10.60 2.01
N GLN A 79 4.74 -11.55 1.17
CA GLN A 79 6.15 -11.93 1.10
C GLN A 79 6.94 -10.83 0.39
N THR A 80 8.10 -10.50 0.94
CA THR A 80 8.98 -9.43 0.46
C THR A 80 10.44 -9.83 0.64
N GLN A 81 11.36 -9.06 0.09
CA GLN A 81 12.80 -9.24 0.29
C GLN A 81 13.43 -7.95 0.81
N PRO A 82 14.43 -8.03 1.71
CA PRO A 82 15.19 -6.87 2.14
C PRO A 82 15.75 -6.07 0.97
N GLY A 83 15.63 -4.74 1.03
CA GLY A 83 16.10 -3.82 -0.01
C GLY A 83 15.12 -3.59 -1.16
N GLU A 84 14.03 -4.35 -1.27
CA GLU A 84 12.95 -4.04 -2.20
C GLU A 84 12.24 -2.73 -1.82
N MET A 85 11.65 -2.08 -2.82
CA MET A 85 10.85 -0.87 -2.64
C MET A 85 9.47 -1.08 -3.24
N TYR A 86 8.44 -0.67 -2.51
CA TYR A 86 7.05 -0.77 -2.96
C TYR A 86 6.34 0.56 -2.84
N LEU A 87 5.41 0.78 -3.76
CA LEU A 87 4.53 1.92 -3.76
C LEU A 87 3.17 1.53 -3.22
N LEU A 88 2.93 1.86 -1.95
CA LEU A 88 1.65 1.64 -1.30
C LEU A 88 0.66 2.74 -1.70
N ARG A 89 -0.41 2.36 -2.39
CA ARG A 89 -1.47 3.27 -2.84
C ARG A 89 -2.84 2.74 -2.45
N GLY A 90 -3.77 3.65 -2.23
CA GLY A 90 -5.16 3.31 -2.00
C GLY A 90 -6.04 4.55 -1.96
N TYR A 91 -7.34 4.32 -1.90
CA TYR A 91 -8.35 5.37 -1.87
C TYR A 91 -9.14 5.26 -0.57
N THR A 92 -9.40 6.41 0.04
CA THR A 92 -10.26 6.51 1.22
C THR A 92 -11.28 7.60 1.02
N ARG A 93 -12.48 7.39 1.57
CA ARG A 93 -13.47 8.44 1.79
C ARG A 93 -14.24 8.11 3.05
N ARG A 94 -14.85 9.13 3.64
CA ARG A 94 -15.89 8.91 4.65
C ARG A 94 -17.24 8.66 3.98
N PRO A 95 -18.17 7.98 4.64
CA PRO A 95 -19.56 7.89 4.21
C PRO A 95 -20.23 9.28 4.15
N PRO A 96 -21.23 9.46 3.26
CA PRO A 96 -22.02 10.69 3.22
C PRO A 96 -22.65 11.02 4.58
N GLY A 97 -22.63 12.29 4.97
CA GLY A 97 -23.26 12.76 6.21
C GLY A 97 -22.43 12.55 7.49
N GLU A 98 -21.33 11.81 7.45
CA GLU A 98 -20.51 11.57 8.66
C GLU A 98 -19.44 12.64 8.88
N ALA A 99 -18.97 12.83 10.11
CA ALA A 99 -17.84 13.72 10.39
C ALA A 99 -16.53 13.13 9.81
N PRO A 100 -15.55 13.95 9.42
CA PRO A 100 -14.23 13.46 9.05
C PRO A 100 -13.60 12.67 10.19
N LEU A 101 -13.12 11.46 9.89
CA LEU A 101 -12.38 10.62 10.81
C LEU A 101 -11.11 10.12 10.12
N SER A 102 -10.02 9.99 10.88
CA SER A 102 -8.76 9.50 10.35
C SER A 102 -8.69 7.98 10.47
N GLY A 103 -8.61 7.29 9.35
CA GLY A 103 -8.20 5.88 9.31
C GLY A 103 -6.68 5.76 9.44
N ARG A 104 -6.21 4.54 9.69
CA ARG A 104 -4.78 4.24 9.69
C ARG A 104 -4.47 3.12 8.71
N VAL A 105 -3.45 3.34 7.90
CA VAL A 105 -2.76 2.29 7.15
C VAL A 105 -1.42 2.05 7.85
N LEU A 106 -1.17 0.83 8.24
CA LEU A 106 -0.02 0.45 9.07
C LEU A 106 0.74 -0.68 8.38
N VAL A 107 2.07 -0.59 8.40
CA VAL A 107 2.96 -1.65 7.93
C VAL A 107 3.73 -2.21 9.13
N ARG A 108 3.60 -3.52 9.35
CA ARG A 108 4.44 -4.28 10.29
C ARG A 108 5.54 -4.97 9.50
N TRP A 109 6.78 -4.82 9.96
CA TRP A 109 7.96 -5.44 9.38
C TRP A 109 8.26 -6.74 10.12
N LEU A 110 8.16 -7.87 9.42
CA LEU A 110 8.24 -9.20 10.00
C LEU A 110 9.35 -10.02 9.31
N ASP A 111 9.99 -10.91 10.07
CA ASP A 111 10.84 -11.95 9.53
C ASP A 111 10.01 -13.17 9.09
N ASP A 112 10.69 -14.22 8.67
CA ASP A 112 10.09 -15.47 8.15
C ASP A 112 9.37 -16.27 9.25
N THR A 113 9.80 -16.14 10.49
CA THR A 113 9.13 -16.70 11.67
C THR A 113 7.88 -15.92 12.06
N GLY A 114 7.72 -14.70 11.54
CA GLY A 114 6.67 -13.76 11.92
C GLY A 114 6.99 -12.89 13.12
N SER A 115 8.24 -12.90 13.57
CA SER A 115 8.70 -12.01 14.61
C SER A 115 8.90 -10.61 14.04
N LYS A 116 8.68 -9.60 14.88
CA LYS A 116 8.78 -8.20 14.47
C LYS A 116 10.24 -7.78 14.37
N VAL A 117 10.64 -7.27 13.20
CA VAL A 117 12.01 -6.83 12.90
C VAL A 117 12.27 -5.42 13.42
N SER A 118 11.29 -4.52 13.31
CA SER A 118 11.42 -3.12 13.74
C SER A 118 10.06 -2.52 14.10
N GLY A 119 10.02 -1.27 14.59
CA GLY A 119 8.77 -0.55 14.89
C GLY A 119 7.81 -0.45 13.70
N ASN A 120 6.51 -0.27 13.95
CA ASN A 120 5.55 -0.15 12.84
C ASN A 120 5.73 1.18 12.11
N THR A 121 5.37 1.21 10.84
CA THR A 121 5.18 2.47 10.11
C THR A 121 3.70 2.76 9.97
N ASP A 122 3.27 3.90 10.52
CA ASP A 122 1.88 4.31 10.58
C ASP A 122 1.63 5.49 9.63
N PHE A 123 0.69 5.33 8.71
CA PHE A 123 0.18 6.38 7.84
C PHE A 123 -1.25 6.72 8.25
N ARG A 124 -1.46 7.94 8.75
CA ARG A 124 -2.78 8.44 9.13
C ARG A 124 -3.38 9.25 8.00
N HIS A 125 -4.61 8.91 7.62
CA HIS A 125 -5.31 9.56 6.52
C HIS A 125 -6.68 10.04 6.99
N THR A 126 -6.90 11.34 6.97
CA THR A 126 -8.22 11.93 7.20
C THR A 126 -9.08 11.67 5.97
N ALA A 127 -10.16 10.90 6.15
CA ALA A 127 -11.06 10.57 5.06
C ALA A 127 -12.04 11.73 4.81
N GLY A 128 -11.94 12.36 3.63
CA GLY A 128 -12.82 13.43 3.18
C GLY A 128 -14.16 12.93 2.63
N SER A 129 -15.06 13.85 2.27
CA SER A 129 -16.38 13.53 1.67
C SER A 129 -16.31 12.97 0.26
N THR A 130 -15.13 13.00 -0.37
CA THR A 130 -14.85 12.45 -1.69
C THR A 130 -13.72 11.44 -1.58
N TRP A 131 -13.64 10.53 -2.55
CA TRP A 131 -12.49 9.64 -2.67
C TRP A 131 -11.20 10.43 -2.84
N THR A 132 -10.25 10.20 -1.95
CA THR A 132 -8.91 10.76 -2.01
C THR A 132 -7.87 9.65 -2.00
N GLN A 133 -6.91 9.75 -2.91
CA GLN A 133 -5.79 8.82 -2.99
C GLN A 133 -4.74 9.15 -1.93
N PHE A 134 -4.16 8.13 -1.32
CA PHE A 134 -2.86 8.23 -0.64
C PHE A 134 -1.80 7.44 -1.41
N SER A 135 -0.53 7.82 -1.23
CA SER A 135 0.60 7.15 -1.87
C SER A 135 1.83 7.27 -0.96
N HIS A 136 2.46 6.14 -0.65
CA HIS A 136 3.69 6.08 0.15
C HIS A 136 4.68 5.12 -0.48
N LEU A 137 5.93 5.56 -0.58
CA LEU A 137 7.03 4.69 -0.94
C LEU A 137 7.56 4.05 0.34
N ILE A 138 7.61 2.72 0.37
CA ILE A 138 8.19 1.97 1.47
C ILE A 138 9.40 1.19 0.97
N ALA A 139 10.45 1.13 1.79
CA ALA A 139 11.62 0.30 1.56
C ALA A 139 11.65 -0.82 2.59
N ILE A 140 11.84 -2.06 2.14
CA ILE A 140 11.86 -3.23 3.02
C ILE A 140 13.19 -3.24 3.78
N PRO A 141 13.17 -3.18 5.12
CA PRO A 141 14.40 -3.12 5.92
C PRO A 141 15.16 -4.45 5.90
N GLU A 142 16.44 -4.41 6.28
CA GLU A 142 17.22 -5.63 6.51
C GLU A 142 16.53 -6.56 7.51
N GLY A 143 16.58 -7.87 7.24
CA GLY A 143 15.95 -8.91 8.06
C GLY A 143 14.43 -9.05 7.87
N CYS A 144 13.76 -8.14 7.15
CA CYS A 144 12.34 -8.25 6.84
C CYS A 144 12.10 -9.06 5.57
N THR A 145 11.43 -10.20 5.71
CA THR A 145 11.03 -11.07 4.59
C THR A 145 9.52 -11.12 4.40
N ARG A 146 8.76 -10.47 5.30
CA ARG A 146 7.32 -10.37 5.22
C ARG A 146 6.83 -9.03 5.76
N ILE A 147 5.86 -8.43 5.10
CA ILE A 147 5.10 -7.32 5.66
C ILE A 147 3.69 -7.76 6.00
N GLN A 148 3.13 -7.20 7.07
CA GLN A 148 1.69 -7.23 7.30
C GLN A 148 1.15 -5.82 7.09
N LEU A 149 0.38 -5.65 6.02
CA LEU A 149 -0.40 -4.44 5.78
C LEU A 149 -1.66 -4.51 6.63
N VAL A 150 -1.93 -3.46 7.39
CA VAL A 150 -3.10 -3.36 8.25
C VAL A 150 -3.84 -2.06 7.93
N VAL A 151 -5.14 -2.15 7.72
CA VAL A 151 -6.04 -1.00 7.56
C VAL A 151 -7.05 -1.04 8.69
N ASP A 152 -6.98 -0.07 9.59
CA ASP A 152 -7.85 0.01 10.76
C ASP A 152 -8.72 1.25 10.71
N GLY A 153 -9.92 1.12 11.28
CA GLY A 153 -10.80 2.26 11.53
C GLY A 153 -10.22 3.26 12.55
N PRO A 154 -10.82 4.47 12.62
CA PRO A 154 -10.47 5.47 13.64
C PRO A 154 -10.61 4.90 15.06
N TYR A 155 -9.70 5.32 15.93
CA TYR A 155 -9.72 5.09 17.38
C TYR A 155 -10.57 6.12 18.11
#